data_AF-A0A7C7UMG5-F1
#
_entry.id   AF-A0A7C7UMG5-F1
#
_cell.length_a   1.000
_cell.length_b   1.000
_cell.length_c   1.000
_cell.angle_alpha   90.00
_cell.angle_beta   90.00
_cell.angle_gamma   90.00
#
_symmetry.space_group_name_H-M   'P 1'
#
loop_
_entity.id
_entity.type
_entity.pdbx_description
1 polymer ?
#
loop_
_entity_poly.entity_id
_entity_poly.type
_entity_poly.pdbx_seq_one_letter_code
_entity_poly.pdbx_strand_id
1 'polypeptide(L)'
;MSDSKIVIYHYANREIRSFLIHTEISGYRVEHFRGPVDRGSEDALKRLGVIGAQVVKGIMSIQGVMEIWIKPKEIRIRKEKTSSWDEIEKRIVKVLNEALRRKEIRALKV
;
A
#
# COMPACT_ATOMS: atom_id res chain seq x y z
N MET A 1 21.41 -6.62 3.45
CA MET A 1 20.58 -5.50 2.98
C MET A 1 19.43 -6.13 2.22
N SER A 2 18.21 -6.17 2.77
CA SER A 2 17.11 -6.82 2.08
C SER A 2 16.69 -5.93 0.91
N ASP A 3 16.99 -6.38 -0.30
CA ASP A 3 16.36 -5.90 -1.52
C ASP A 3 14.86 -6.17 -1.37
N SER A 4 14.13 -5.22 -0.82
CA SER A 4 12.68 -5.18 -0.92
C SER A 4 12.36 -4.93 -2.39
N LYS A 5 12.36 -6.01 -3.20
CA LYS A 5 12.06 -5.97 -4.63
C LYS A 5 10.56 -5.68 -4.80
N ILE A 6 10.18 -4.44 -4.59
CA ILE A 6 8.87 -3.93 -4.97
C ILE A 6 8.91 -3.80 -6.49
N VAL A 7 8.08 -4.58 -7.18
CA VAL A 7 7.95 -4.52 -8.64
C VAL A 7 6.72 -3.69 -8.97
N ILE A 8 6.88 -2.67 -9.81
CA ILE A 8 5.78 -1.82 -10.24
C ILE A 8 5.24 -2.33 -11.58
N TYR A 9 3.97 -2.71 -11.58
CA TYR A 9 3.25 -3.09 -12.79
C TYR A 9 2.49 -1.89 -13.38
N HIS A 10 2.77 -1.60 -14.64
CA HIS A 10 2.16 -0.52 -15.40
C HIS A 10 1.01 -1.05 -16.25
N TYR A 11 -0.20 -0.57 -15.97
CA TYR A 11 -1.37 -0.86 -16.80
C TYR A 11 -1.44 0.07 -18.00
N ALA A 12 -2.21 -0.31 -19.02
CA ALA A 12 -2.60 0.61 -20.10
C ALA A 12 -3.43 1.80 -19.58
N ASN A 13 -4.18 1.59 -18.49
CA ASN A 13 -4.84 2.64 -17.75
C ASN A 13 -3.79 3.48 -17.00
N ARG A 14 -3.70 4.77 -17.33
CA ARG A 14 -2.67 5.68 -16.78
C ARG A 14 -2.94 6.10 -15.34
N GLU A 15 -4.12 5.85 -14.82
CA GLU A 15 -4.52 6.19 -13.45
C GLU A 15 -4.28 5.04 -12.47
N ILE A 16 -3.94 3.84 -12.94
CA ILE A 16 -3.78 2.64 -12.10
C ILE A 16 -2.36 2.08 -12.20
N ARG A 17 -1.76 1.78 -11.04
CA ARG A 17 -0.53 0.98 -10.93
C ARG A 17 -0.66 -0.04 -9.81
N SER A 18 0.01 -1.17 -9.96
CA SER A 18 0.14 -2.18 -8.91
C SER A 18 1.58 -2.27 -8.43
N PHE A 19 1.75 -2.30 -7.12
CA PHE A 19 3.01 -2.50 -6.42
C PHE A 19 3.02 -3.93 -5.89
N LEU A 20 3.79 -4.79 -6.54
CA LEU A 20 3.94 -6.20 -6.21
C LEU A 20 5.05 -6.35 -5.19
N ILE A 21 4.76 -7.06 -4.11
CA ILE A 21 5.63 -7.18 -2.94
C ILE A 21 5.85 -8.66 -2.66
N HIS A 22 7.10 -9.07 -2.48
CA HIS A 22 7.44 -10.49 -2.27
C HIS A 22 7.05 -10.99 -0.87
N THR A 23 7.02 -10.08 0.10
CA THR A 23 6.64 -10.34 1.50
C THR A 23 5.20 -9.92 1.73
N GLU A 24 4.45 -10.73 2.47
CA GLU A 24 3.06 -10.41 2.77
C GLU A 24 2.96 -9.17 3.67
N ILE A 25 2.09 -8.21 3.37
CA ILE A 25 1.91 -6.98 4.17
C ILE A 25 0.54 -6.90 4.85
N SER A 26 -0.39 -7.79 4.50
CA SER A 26 -1.71 -7.94 5.10
C SER A 26 -2.06 -9.41 5.28
N GLY A 27 -3.09 -9.70 6.07
CA GLY A 27 -3.73 -11.02 6.05
C GLY A 27 -4.31 -11.37 4.67
N TYR A 28 -4.64 -12.65 4.45
CA TYR A 28 -5.16 -13.21 3.18
C TYR A 28 -6.59 -12.75 2.86
N ARG A 29 -6.77 -11.45 2.68
CA ARG A 29 -8.02 -10.79 2.33
C ARG A 29 -7.74 -9.68 1.33
N VAL A 30 -8.72 -9.44 0.46
CA VAL A 30 -8.74 -8.27 -0.43
C VAL A 30 -9.58 -7.22 0.27
N GLU A 31 -8.98 -6.10 0.67
CA GLU A 31 -9.71 -4.95 1.19
C GLU A 31 -9.56 -3.78 0.20
N HIS A 32 -10.61 -2.97 0.09
CA HIS A 32 -10.67 -1.80 -0.80
C HIS A 32 -11.04 -0.58 0.02
N PHE A 33 -10.26 0.48 -0.14
CA PHE A 33 -10.51 1.76 0.50
C PHE A 33 -10.58 2.86 -0.55
N ARG A 34 -11.54 3.76 -0.36
CA ARG A 34 -11.68 5.00 -1.12
C ARG A 34 -11.46 6.16 -0.18
N GLY A 35 -10.74 7.19 -0.64
CA GLY A 35 -10.42 8.35 0.18
C GLY A 35 -11.63 9.26 0.41
N PRO A 36 -11.68 9.99 1.54
CA PRO A 36 -10.78 9.87 2.70
C PRO A 36 -11.08 8.61 3.54
N VAL A 37 -10.06 8.05 4.20
CA VAL A 37 -10.24 6.93 5.13
C VAL A 37 -10.94 7.44 6.39
N ASP A 38 -12.19 7.02 6.59
CA ASP A 38 -13.08 7.52 7.63
C ASP A 38 -13.33 6.49 8.75
N ARG A 39 -14.22 6.81 9.70
CA ARG A 39 -14.60 5.89 10.79
C ARG A 39 -15.26 4.61 10.27
N GLY A 40 -15.94 4.66 9.12
CA GLY A 40 -16.53 3.48 8.47
C GLY A 40 -15.48 2.47 8.00
N SER A 41 -14.23 2.91 7.83
CA SER A 41 -13.11 2.07 7.42
C SER A 41 -12.39 1.37 8.59
N GLU A 42 -12.74 1.65 9.85
CA GLU A 42 -12.01 1.15 11.02
C GLU A 42 -11.96 -0.36 11.10
N ASP A 43 -13.08 -1.04 10.88
CA ASP A 43 -13.13 -2.50 10.99
C ASP A 43 -12.37 -3.18 9.85
N ALA A 44 -12.42 -2.61 8.64
CA ALA A 44 -11.58 -3.05 7.52
C ALA A 44 -10.08 -2.87 7.83
N LEU A 45 -9.69 -1.74 8.43
CA LEU A 45 -8.31 -1.50 8.86
C LEU A 45 -7.87 -2.49 9.95
N LYS A 46 -8.73 -2.80 10.94
CA LYS A 46 -8.42 -3.79 11.98
C LYS A 46 -8.15 -5.16 11.38
N ARG A 47 -8.93 -5.58 10.36
CA ARG A 47 -8.76 -6.87 9.67
C ARG A 47 -7.42 -6.99 8.93
N LEU A 48 -6.81 -5.88 8.51
CA LEU A 48 -5.50 -5.88 7.86
C LEU A 48 -4.33 -6.10 8.83
N GLY A 49 -4.57 -5.97 10.13
CA GLY A 49 -3.52 -5.91 11.14
C GLY A 49 -2.74 -4.59 11.11
N VAL A 50 -1.85 -4.43 12.09
CA VAL A 50 -1.16 -3.14 12.34
C VAL A 50 -0.36 -2.65 11.12
N ILE A 51 0.38 -3.54 10.45
CA ILE A 51 1.23 -3.17 9.32
C ILE A 51 0.38 -2.76 8.11
N GLY A 52 -0.61 -3.59 7.73
CA GLY A 52 -1.48 -3.28 6.60
C GLY A 52 -2.29 -1.99 6.81
N ALA A 53 -2.79 -1.76 8.03
CA ALA A 53 -3.47 -0.51 8.37
C ALA A 53 -2.56 0.72 8.26
N GLN A 54 -1.29 0.62 8.68
CA GLN A 54 -0.32 1.70 8.53
C GLN A 54 -0.01 2.00 7.06
N VAL A 55 0.13 0.96 6.23
CA VAL A 55 0.34 1.10 4.80
C VAL A 55 -0.84 1.83 4.14
N VAL A 56 -2.07 1.39 4.42
CA VAL A 56 -3.28 2.04 3.88
C VAL A 56 -3.33 3.52 4.28
N LYS A 57 -3.16 3.84 5.57
CA LYS A 57 -3.16 5.23 6.05
C LYS A 57 -2.05 6.07 5.43
N GLY A 58 -0.84 5.52 5.33
CA GLY A 58 0.31 6.20 4.74
C GLY A 58 0.09 6.53 3.27
N ILE A 59 -0.38 5.56 2.48
CA ILE A 59 -0.64 5.75 1.04
C ILE A 59 -1.83 6.67 0.80
N MET A 60 -2.92 6.52 1.55
CA MET A 60 -4.11 7.37 1.42
C MET A 60 -3.87 8.82 1.84
N SER A 61 -2.77 9.11 2.56
CA SER A 61 -2.34 10.49 2.85
C SER A 61 -1.57 11.16 1.71
N ILE A 62 -1.24 10.41 0.64
CA ILE A 62 -0.54 10.95 -0.52
C ILE A 62 -1.55 11.70 -1.40
N GLN A 63 -1.29 12.99 -1.62
CA GLN A 63 -2.11 13.82 -2.51
C GLN A 63 -2.21 13.19 -3.91
N GLY A 64 -3.43 13.16 -4.44
CA GLY A 64 -3.71 12.55 -5.74
C GLY A 64 -4.01 11.05 -5.68
N VAL A 65 -3.89 10.37 -4.54
CA VAL A 65 -4.35 8.98 -4.38
C VAL A 65 -5.85 8.96 -4.06
N MET A 66 -6.62 8.22 -4.85
CA MET A 66 -8.08 8.13 -4.69
C MET A 66 -8.51 6.82 -4.04
N GLU A 67 -7.92 5.70 -4.48
CA GLU A 67 -8.33 4.36 -4.05
C GLU A 67 -7.12 3.44 -3.88
N ILE A 68 -7.24 2.52 -2.92
CA ILE A 68 -6.27 1.47 -2.66
C ILE A 68 -6.99 0.12 -2.52
N TRP A 69 -6.53 -0.86 -3.29
CA TRP A 69 -6.83 -2.27 -3.04
C TRP A 69 -5.59 -2.91 -2.46
N ILE A 70 -5.73 -3.54 -1.30
CA ILE A 70 -4.64 -4.24 -0.62
C ILE A 70 -4.93 -5.73 -0.61
N LYS A 71 -3.92 -6.49 -1.02
CA LYS A 71 -3.81 -7.94 -0.94
C LYS A 71 -2.50 -8.26 -0.22
N PRO A 72 -2.28 -9.51 0.24
CA PRO A 72 -1.04 -9.88 0.91
C PRO A 72 0.22 -9.42 0.19
N LYS A 73 0.30 -9.61 -1.13
CA LYS A 73 1.51 -9.38 -1.94
C LYS A 73 1.32 -8.35 -3.07
N GLU A 74 0.20 -7.63 -3.08
CA GLU A 74 -0.12 -6.63 -4.10
C GLU A 74 -0.82 -5.45 -3.43
N ILE A 75 -0.38 -4.25 -3.79
CA ILE A 75 -1.17 -3.05 -3.58
C ILE A 75 -1.48 -2.44 -4.93
N ARG A 76 -2.75 -2.30 -5.24
CA ARG A 76 -3.20 -1.55 -6.41
C ARG A 76 -3.65 -0.18 -5.97
N ILE A 77 -3.20 0.84 -6.70
CA ILE A 77 -3.53 2.23 -6.45
C ILE A 77 -4.22 2.82 -7.66
N ARG A 78 -5.27 3.59 -7.42
CA ARG A 78 -5.83 4.52 -8.40
C ARG A 78 -5.54 5.94 -7.96
N LYS A 79 -4.96 6.74 -8.85
CA LYS A 79 -4.74 8.17 -8.66
C LYS A 79 -5.79 9.02 -9.38
N GLU A 80 -5.83 10.30 -9.05
CA GLU A 80 -6.55 11.31 -9.82
C GLU A 80 -5.98 11.42 -11.25
N LYS A 81 -6.83 11.82 -12.20
CA LYS A 81 -6.44 11.95 -13.61
C LYS A 81 -5.31 12.97 -13.80
N THR A 82 -5.34 14.07 -13.05
CA THR A 82 -4.41 15.20 -13.16
C THR A 82 -3.08 15.01 -12.45
N SER A 83 -2.98 14.08 -11.48
CA SER A 83 -1.73 13.88 -10.73
C SER A 83 -0.67 13.13 -11.53
N SER A 84 0.62 13.41 -11.30
CA SER A 84 1.72 12.61 -11.87
C SER A 84 2.04 11.40 -11.00
N TRP A 85 2.45 10.30 -11.62
CA TRP A 85 2.97 9.14 -10.90
C TRP A 85 4.36 9.36 -10.33
N ASP A 86 5.20 10.21 -10.91
CA ASP A 86 6.62 10.30 -10.55
C ASP A 86 6.86 10.56 -9.06
N GLU A 87 6.02 11.41 -8.45
CA GLU A 87 6.08 11.70 -7.02
C GLU A 87 5.27 10.69 -6.19
N ILE A 88 4.09 10.30 -6.67
CA ILE A 88 3.20 9.35 -5.98
C ILE A 88 3.92 8.01 -5.77
N GLU A 89 4.59 7.50 -6.80
CA GLU A 89 5.31 6.23 -6.74
C GLU A 89 6.46 6.26 -5.74
N LYS A 90 7.30 7.30 -5.79
CA LYS A 90 8.42 7.44 -4.85
C LYS A 90 7.92 7.42 -3.40
N ARG A 91 6.79 8.09 -3.13
CA ARG A 91 6.18 8.12 -1.80
C ARG A 91 5.58 6.77 -1.42
N ILE A 92 4.89 6.07 -2.33
CA ILE A 92 4.36 4.73 -2.08
C ILE A 92 5.50 3.75 -1.77
N VAL A 93 6.53 3.70 -2.62
CA VAL A 93 7.70 2.84 -2.42
C VAL A 93 8.34 3.08 -1.06
N LYS A 94 8.46 4.35 -0.65
CA LYS A 94 8.95 4.70 0.70
C LYS A 94 8.07 4.11 1.82
N VAL A 95 6.74 4.30 1.76
CA VAL A 95 5.81 3.73 2.75
C VAL A 95 5.94 2.21 2.82
N LEU A 96 6.07 1.54 1.67
CA LEU A 96 6.19 0.09 1.60
C LEU A 96 7.52 -0.42 2.16
N ASN A 97 8.64 0.22 1.82
CA ASN A 97 9.93 -0.13 2.38
C ASN A 97 9.97 0.04 3.91
N GLU A 98 9.36 1.10 4.44
CA GLU A 98 9.24 1.30 5.88
C GLU A 98 8.38 0.20 6.55
N ALA A 99 7.28 -0.19 5.92
CA ALA A 99 6.41 -1.26 6.41
C ALA A 99 7.12 -2.63 6.39
N LEU A 100 7.85 -2.94 5.31
CA LEU A 100 8.62 -4.17 5.17
C LEU A 100 9.73 -4.27 6.22
N ARG A 101 10.51 -3.21 6.40
CA ARG A 101 11.55 -3.14 7.43
C ARG A 101 10.98 -3.36 8.84
N ARG A 102 9.82 -2.77 9.16
CA ARG A 102 9.14 -3.00 10.46
C ARG A 102 8.72 -4.46 10.62
N LYS A 103 8.27 -5.11 9.54
CA LYS A 103 7.91 -6.53 9.57
C LYS A 103 9.12 -7.43 9.84
N GLU A 104 10.24 -7.18 9.17
CA GLU A 104 11.51 -7.90 9.41
C GLU A 104 11.98 -7.77 10.86
N ILE A 105 11.97 -6.55 11.42
CA ILE A 105 12.35 -6.32 12.82
C ILE A 105 11.44 -7.08 13.79
N ARG A 106 10.14 -7.18 13.50
CA ARG A 106 9.20 -7.94 14.34
C ARG A 106 9.44 -9.45 14.24
N ALA A 107 9.79 -9.95 13.05
CA ALA A 107 10.09 -11.37 12.86
C ALA A 107 11.38 -11.82 13.58
N LEU A 108 12.37 -10.93 13.71
CA LEU A 108 13.64 -11.20 14.42
C LEU A 108 13.54 -11.15 15.96
N LYS A 109 12.42 -10.67 16.50
CA LYS A 109 12.19 -10.54 17.95
C LYS A 109 11.39 -11.72 18.54
N VAL A 110 11.12 -12.76 17.74
CA VAL A 110 10.42 -13.99 18.13
C VAL A 110 11.43 -15.10 18.30
#